data_AF-A0A834NAG2-F1
#
_entry.id   AF-A0A834NAG2-F1
#
_cell.length_a   1.000
_cell.length_b   1.000
_cell.length_c   1.000
_cell.angle_alpha   90.00
_cell.angle_beta   90.00
_cell.angle_gamma   90.00
#
_symmetry.space_group_name_H-M   'P 1'
#
loop_
_entity.id
_entity.type
_entity.pdbx_description
1 polymer ?
#
loop_
_entity_poly.entity_id
_entity_poly.type
_entity_poly.pdbx_seq_one_letter_code
_entity_poly.pdbx_strand_id
1 'polypeptide(L)'
;MPYEGVNQGHWYYTSTRCKKILTLIIIRSLKPCEITAMNLMTFSIETFSSIKTLLLKMIKNWNLITGEEEIRILRSYSERGRQLTLIYALDTMFIKFIQHSCAMFAILGYHLEHMADTENEKSDLNLDDKAYWRIISCIRQHKEIIDFVDRIESIYSTYFFLQLGYNMINMSITGTQIVLYADEMFEFIRLMLLALAQLLHLFFECWQAQQLIDHSALIHESICKAAWYRTSVKSKKLIGIMLIKTLETSKLTAGKLLVLCFECFAAKMLGDRTTSQESIVPCKLFLRATFCFCVKKGNGAYHSSKGASSEEDYASHTGSQPRERP
;
A
#
# COMPACT_ATOMS: atom_id res chain seq x y z
N MET A 1 18.09 -32.12 11.05
CA MET A 1 18.72 -30.77 11.07
C MET A 1 20.08 -30.81 10.36
N PRO A 2 20.58 -29.70 9.77
CA PRO A 2 21.86 -29.69 9.05
C PRO A 2 23.06 -30.18 9.88
N TYR A 3 23.10 -29.88 11.18
CA TYR A 3 24.15 -30.39 12.08
C TYR A 3 24.09 -31.91 12.27
N GLU A 4 22.91 -32.54 12.23
CA GLU A 4 22.76 -33.99 12.34
C GLU A 4 23.33 -34.69 11.10
N GLY A 5 23.10 -34.12 9.91
CA GLY A 5 23.68 -34.61 8.66
C GLY A 5 25.21 -34.50 8.65
N VAL A 6 25.76 -33.42 9.22
CA VAL A 6 27.21 -33.27 9.37
C VAL A 6 27.77 -34.27 10.39
N ASN A 7 27.07 -34.51 11.50
CA ASN A 7 27.52 -35.40 12.57
C ASN A 7 27.41 -36.89 12.20
N GLN A 8 26.47 -37.25 11.33
CA GLN A 8 26.37 -38.58 10.71
C GLN A 8 27.39 -38.78 9.58
N GLY A 9 27.94 -37.69 9.02
CA GLY A 9 29.00 -37.74 8.03
C GLY A 9 30.37 -38.05 8.64
N HIS A 10 31.26 -38.61 7.84
CA HIS A 10 32.66 -38.87 8.20
C HIS A 10 33.54 -37.59 8.23
N TRP A 11 33.05 -36.53 8.87
CA TRP A 11 33.67 -35.19 8.90
C TRP A 11 35.09 -35.19 9.50
N TYR A 12 35.38 -36.16 10.36
CA TYR A 12 36.67 -36.38 11.01
C TYR A 12 37.79 -36.79 10.04
N TYR A 13 37.48 -37.33 8.87
CA TYR A 13 38.48 -37.68 7.83
C TYR A 13 38.75 -36.55 6.82
N THR A 14 38.04 -35.42 6.92
CA THR A 14 38.19 -34.31 5.96
C THR A 14 39.38 -33.38 6.28
N SER A 15 39.80 -32.57 5.31
CA SER A 15 40.90 -31.61 5.48
C SER A 15 40.61 -30.60 6.59
N THR A 16 41.65 -30.06 7.24
CA THR A 16 41.55 -29.08 8.34
C THR A 16 40.76 -27.82 7.95
N ARG A 17 40.77 -27.44 6.68
CA ARG A 17 39.98 -26.31 6.16
C ARG A 17 38.49 -26.65 6.10
N CYS A 18 38.13 -27.86 5.66
CA CYS A 18 36.75 -28.34 5.65
C CYS A 18 36.18 -28.52 7.06
N LYS A 19 36.98 -29.03 8.01
CA LYS A 19 36.58 -29.15 9.43
C LYS A 19 36.15 -27.80 10.01
N LYS A 20 36.94 -26.74 9.81
CA LYS A 20 36.60 -25.38 10.28
C LYS A 20 35.29 -24.86 9.69
N ILE A 21 35.06 -25.10 8.39
CA ILE A 21 33.82 -24.69 7.72
C ILE A 21 32.62 -25.49 8.25
N LEU A 22 32.77 -26.80 8.44
CA LEU A 22 31.73 -27.67 9.00
C LEU A 22 31.39 -27.29 10.44
N THR A 23 32.38 -26.96 11.28
CA THR A 23 32.15 -26.44 12.63
C THR A 23 31.36 -25.12 12.61
N LEU A 24 31.68 -24.21 11.69
CA LEU A 24 30.90 -22.98 11.52
C LEU A 24 29.46 -23.26 11.07
N ILE A 25 29.26 -24.18 10.14
CA ILE A 25 27.92 -24.60 9.68
C ILE A 25 27.13 -25.23 10.82
N ILE A 26 27.74 -26.12 11.62
CA ILE A 26 27.12 -26.71 12.81
C ILE A 26 26.68 -25.61 13.77
N ILE A 27 27.58 -24.70 14.16
CA ILE A 27 27.29 -23.60 15.09
C ILE A 27 26.15 -22.72 14.57
N ARG A 28 26.12 -22.39 13.28
CA ARG A 28 25.04 -21.58 12.70
C ARG A 28 23.72 -22.34 12.59
N SER A 29 23.76 -23.64 12.33
CA SER A 29 22.55 -24.49 12.21
C SER A 29 21.95 -24.93 13.54
N LEU A 30 22.66 -24.73 14.66
CA LEU A 30 22.13 -24.92 16.02
C LEU A 30 21.12 -23.83 16.42
N LYS A 31 21.13 -22.66 15.74
CA LYS A 31 20.11 -21.63 15.92
C LYS A 31 19.00 -21.87 14.89
N PRO A 32 17.79 -22.29 15.27
CA PRO A 32 16.70 -22.46 14.33
C PRO A 32 16.39 -21.13 13.64
N CYS A 33 16.16 -21.16 12.32
CA CYS A 33 15.66 -20.00 11.60
C CYS A 33 14.20 -19.79 11.98
N GLU A 34 13.98 -18.96 12.99
CA GLU A 34 12.65 -18.55 13.41
C GLU A 34 12.17 -17.41 12.52
N ILE A 35 11.00 -17.59 11.89
CA ILE A 35 10.31 -16.49 11.22
C ILE A 35 9.55 -15.74 12.31
N THR A 36 10.02 -14.53 12.65
CA THR A 36 9.34 -13.65 13.61
C THR A 36 8.52 -12.60 12.88
N ALA A 37 7.21 -12.52 13.19
CA ALA A 37 6.40 -11.38 12.82
C ALA A 37 6.83 -10.18 13.67
N MET A 38 7.52 -9.21 13.05
CA MET A 38 7.86 -7.91 13.66
C MET A 38 8.53 -8.04 15.04
N ASN A 39 9.29 -9.12 15.26
CA ASN A 39 9.93 -9.44 16.54
C ASN A 39 8.96 -9.63 17.74
N LEU A 40 7.66 -9.75 17.50
CA LEU A 40 6.60 -9.89 18.51
C LEU A 40 6.12 -11.34 18.68
N MET A 41 6.11 -12.12 17.60
CA MET A 41 5.76 -13.54 17.64
C MET A 41 6.61 -14.37 16.69
N THR A 42 7.22 -15.42 17.20
CA THR A 42 7.81 -16.51 16.42
C THR A 42 6.71 -17.41 15.87
N PHE A 43 6.64 -17.62 14.55
CA PHE A 43 5.73 -18.61 13.99
C PHE A 43 6.23 -20.03 14.33
N SER A 44 5.71 -20.60 15.41
CA SER A 44 6.05 -21.94 15.90
C SER A 44 4.81 -22.85 15.96
N ILE A 45 5.02 -24.18 16.05
CA ILE A 45 3.96 -25.16 16.32
C ILE A 45 3.18 -24.82 17.61
N GLU A 46 3.82 -24.17 18.57
CA GLU A 46 3.19 -23.74 19.82
C GLU A 46 2.19 -22.61 19.61
N THR A 47 2.50 -21.64 18.72
CA THR A 47 1.54 -20.59 18.34
C THR A 47 0.35 -21.18 17.60
N PHE A 48 0.58 -22.15 16.71
CA PHE A 48 -0.50 -22.88 16.03
C PHE A 48 -1.37 -23.67 17.02
N SER A 49 -0.76 -24.35 17.99
CA SER A 49 -1.48 -25.04 19.08
C SER A 49 -2.33 -24.06 19.88
N SER A 50 -1.79 -22.90 20.24
CA SER A 50 -2.50 -21.85 20.98
C SER A 50 -3.71 -21.33 20.19
N ILE A 51 -3.54 -21.06 18.89
CA ILE A 51 -4.64 -20.66 17.99
C ILE A 51 -5.70 -21.75 17.90
N LYS A 52 -5.30 -23.01 17.74
CA LYS A 52 -6.23 -24.16 17.70
C LYS A 52 -7.04 -24.28 19.00
N THR A 53 -6.40 -24.16 20.15
CA THR A 53 -7.10 -24.18 21.45
C THR A 53 -8.09 -23.03 21.57
N LEU A 54 -7.74 -21.84 21.09
CA LEU A 54 -8.62 -20.68 21.09
C LEU A 54 -9.84 -20.90 20.20
N LEU A 55 -9.65 -21.44 18.98
CA LEU A 55 -10.75 -21.79 18.08
C LEU A 55 -11.68 -22.86 18.68
N LEU A 56 -11.13 -23.90 19.30
CA LEU A 56 -11.92 -24.94 19.97
C LEU A 56 -12.73 -24.37 21.14
N LYS A 57 -12.13 -23.46 21.93
CA LYS A 57 -12.86 -22.74 22.99
C LYS A 57 -13.99 -21.87 22.42
N MET A 58 -13.76 -21.16 21.31
CA MET A 58 -14.80 -20.40 20.64
C MET A 58 -15.96 -21.28 20.17
N ILE A 59 -15.67 -22.43 19.54
CA ILE A 59 -16.70 -23.38 19.09
C ILE A 59 -17.50 -23.91 20.29
N LYS A 60 -16.81 -24.24 21.38
CA LYS A 60 -17.48 -24.70 22.61
C LYS A 60 -18.40 -23.63 23.19
N ASN A 61 -17.92 -22.38 23.26
CA ASN A 61 -18.73 -21.25 23.73
C ASN A 61 -19.93 -21.00 22.82
N TRP A 62 -19.75 -21.13 21.50
CA TRP A 62 -20.84 -21.00 20.53
C TRP A 62 -21.95 -22.03 20.78
N ASN A 63 -21.58 -23.28 21.06
CA ASN A 63 -22.53 -24.36 21.32
C ASN A 63 -23.23 -24.24 22.68
N LEU A 64 -22.71 -23.43 23.60
CA LEU A 64 -23.33 -23.18 24.91
C LEU A 64 -24.44 -22.14 24.84
N ILE A 65 -24.41 -21.27 23.83
CA ILE A 65 -25.32 -20.15 23.65
C ILE A 65 -26.57 -20.65 22.90
N THR A 66 -27.66 -20.88 23.63
CA THR A 66 -28.96 -21.32 23.07
C THR A 66 -30.06 -20.25 23.12
N GLY A 67 -29.82 -19.11 23.79
CA GLY A 67 -30.81 -18.04 23.91
C GLY A 67 -30.99 -17.25 22.61
N GLU A 68 -32.24 -16.96 22.19
CA GLU A 68 -32.50 -16.25 20.94
C GLU A 68 -31.91 -14.83 20.89
N GLU A 69 -31.97 -14.08 21.99
CA GLU A 69 -31.38 -12.74 22.09
C GLU A 69 -29.85 -12.77 22.05
N GLU A 70 -29.23 -13.77 22.69
CA GLU A 70 -27.78 -13.96 22.67
C GLU A 70 -27.29 -14.31 21.25
N ILE A 71 -28.00 -15.19 20.56
CA ILE A 71 -27.74 -15.53 19.15
C ILE A 71 -27.88 -14.29 18.27
N ARG A 72 -28.86 -13.42 18.53
CA ARG A 72 -29.04 -12.17 17.78
C ARG A 72 -27.86 -11.22 17.96
N ILE A 73 -27.41 -11.02 19.21
CA ILE A 73 -26.23 -10.20 19.52
C ILE A 73 -24.99 -10.78 18.81
N LEU A 74 -24.76 -12.08 18.94
CA LEU A 74 -23.61 -12.76 18.37
C LEU A 74 -23.58 -12.68 16.84
N ARG A 75 -24.74 -12.82 16.19
CA ARG A 75 -24.88 -12.65 14.74
C ARG A 75 -24.52 -11.23 14.30
N SER A 76 -24.92 -10.20 15.07
CA SER A 76 -24.58 -8.80 14.78
C SER A 76 -23.06 -8.55 14.82
N TYR A 77 -22.36 -9.10 15.80
CA TYR A 77 -20.90 -8.97 15.90
C TYR A 77 -20.17 -9.80 14.84
N SER A 78 -20.64 -11.02 14.56
CA SER A 78 -20.09 -11.89 13.51
C SER A 78 -20.19 -11.23 12.13
N GLU A 79 -21.33 -10.61 11.83
CA GLU A 79 -21.54 -9.91 10.56
C GLU A 79 -20.59 -8.72 10.38
N ARG A 80 -20.35 -7.94 11.44
CA ARG A 80 -19.33 -6.86 11.43
C ARG A 80 -17.93 -7.40 11.18
N GLY A 81 -17.55 -8.49 11.85
CA GLY A 81 -16.26 -9.16 11.63
C GLY A 81 -16.10 -9.70 10.21
N ARG A 82 -17.17 -10.28 9.64
CA ARG A 82 -17.21 -10.77 8.26
C ARG A 82 -16.99 -9.65 7.25
N GLN A 83 -17.65 -8.51 7.44
CA GLN A 83 -17.51 -7.35 6.57
C GLN A 83 -16.07 -6.80 6.57
N LEU A 84 -15.46 -6.64 7.75
CA LEU A 84 -14.07 -6.19 7.86
C LEU A 84 -13.09 -7.15 7.18
N THR A 85 -13.29 -8.45 7.37
CA THR A 85 -12.43 -9.48 6.76
C THR A 85 -12.56 -9.47 5.24
N LEU A 86 -13.76 -9.26 4.70
CA LEU A 86 -14.00 -9.20 3.27
C LEU A 86 -13.30 -7.99 2.63
N ILE A 87 -13.41 -6.80 3.25
CA ILE A 87 -12.73 -5.59 2.77
C ILE A 87 -11.22 -5.80 2.73
N TYR A 88 -10.65 -6.31 3.82
CA TYR A 88 -9.22 -6.59 3.90
C TYR A 88 -8.75 -7.64 2.87
N ALA A 89 -9.57 -8.67 2.61
CA ALA A 89 -9.29 -9.65 1.58
C ALA A 89 -9.26 -9.02 0.18
N LEU A 90 -10.20 -8.13 -0.14
CA LEU A 90 -10.24 -7.42 -1.41
C LEU A 90 -9.01 -6.51 -1.61
N ASP A 91 -8.64 -5.74 -0.59
CA ASP A 91 -7.45 -4.88 -0.62
C ASP A 91 -6.16 -5.69 -0.86
N THR A 92 -5.99 -6.79 -0.12
CA THR A 92 -4.80 -7.62 -0.25
C THR A 92 -4.74 -8.37 -1.59
N MET A 93 -5.89 -8.79 -2.14
CA MET A 93 -5.95 -9.36 -3.49
C MET A 93 -5.58 -8.33 -4.55
N PHE A 94 -6.11 -7.10 -4.45
CA PHE A 94 -5.78 -6.01 -5.35
C PHE A 94 -4.27 -5.75 -5.38
N ILE A 95 -3.64 -5.56 -4.20
CA ILE A 95 -2.19 -5.33 -4.11
C ILE A 95 -1.40 -6.44 -4.80
N LYS A 96 -1.78 -7.70 -4.60
CA LYS A 96 -1.11 -8.85 -5.23
C LYS A 96 -1.24 -8.82 -6.76
N PHE A 97 -2.42 -8.52 -7.29
CA PHE A 97 -2.64 -8.46 -8.74
C PHE A 97 -1.85 -7.35 -9.40
N ILE A 98 -1.76 -6.19 -8.75
CA ILE A 98 -0.97 -5.07 -9.26
C ILE A 98 0.52 -5.39 -9.23
N GLN A 99 1.03 -5.91 -8.12
CA GLN A 99 2.44 -6.30 -8.01
C GLN A 99 2.80 -7.40 -9.01
N HIS A 100 1.91 -8.37 -9.23
CA HIS A 100 2.09 -9.37 -10.28
C HIS A 100 2.16 -8.74 -11.68
N SER A 101 1.27 -7.79 -11.99
CA SER A 101 1.27 -7.08 -13.27
C SER A 101 2.56 -6.29 -13.47
N CYS A 102 3.01 -5.55 -12.46
CA CYS A 102 4.26 -4.79 -12.49
C CYS A 102 5.47 -5.71 -12.72
N ALA A 103 5.52 -6.86 -12.05
CA ALA A 103 6.58 -7.85 -12.25
C ALA A 103 6.56 -8.42 -13.68
N MET A 104 5.39 -8.70 -14.24
CA MET A 104 5.26 -9.18 -15.62
C MET A 104 5.73 -8.13 -16.63
N PHE A 105 5.42 -6.85 -16.42
CA PHE A 105 5.96 -5.75 -17.23
C PHE A 105 7.48 -5.65 -17.10
N ALA A 106 8.05 -5.75 -15.89
CA ALA A 106 9.50 -5.70 -15.70
C ALA A 106 10.22 -6.87 -16.42
N ILE A 107 9.69 -8.09 -16.34
CA ILE A 107 10.22 -9.27 -17.04
C ILE A 107 10.15 -9.07 -18.56
N LEU A 108 9.04 -8.53 -19.07
CA LEU A 108 8.89 -8.23 -20.49
C LEU A 108 9.91 -7.16 -20.94
N GLY A 109 10.11 -6.10 -20.17
CA GLY A 109 11.13 -5.08 -20.43
C GLY A 109 12.53 -5.68 -20.53
N TYR A 110 12.88 -6.55 -19.57
CA TYR A 110 14.16 -7.28 -19.59
C TYR A 110 14.31 -8.15 -20.84
N HIS A 111 13.28 -8.90 -21.22
CA HIS A 111 13.30 -9.70 -22.43
C HIS A 111 13.51 -8.84 -23.67
N LEU A 112 12.85 -7.68 -23.77
CA LEU A 112 12.95 -6.76 -24.90
C LEU A 112 14.35 -6.15 -25.05
N GLU A 113 14.97 -5.74 -23.94
CA GLU A 113 16.32 -5.14 -23.95
C GLU A 113 17.39 -6.14 -24.41
N HIS A 114 17.30 -7.40 -23.95
CA HIS A 114 18.30 -8.43 -24.25
C HIS A 114 18.06 -9.20 -25.57
N MET A 115 17.07 -8.81 -26.37
CA MET A 115 16.79 -9.49 -27.65
C MET A 115 17.92 -9.29 -28.66
N ALA A 116 18.53 -8.11 -28.66
CA ALA A 116 19.55 -7.72 -29.64
C ALA A 116 20.94 -8.32 -29.36
N ASP A 117 21.30 -8.52 -28.09
CA ASP A 117 22.62 -9.03 -27.72
C ASP A 117 22.84 -10.48 -28.17
N THR A 118 21.75 -11.25 -28.30
CA THR A 118 21.84 -12.64 -28.78
C THR A 118 22.09 -12.73 -30.30
N GLU A 119 21.89 -11.65 -31.07
CA GLU A 119 22.13 -11.63 -32.52
C GLU A 119 23.64 -11.48 -32.86
N ASN A 120 24.47 -11.06 -31.91
CA ASN A 120 25.92 -10.88 -32.14
C ASN A 120 26.72 -12.21 -32.10
N GLU A 121 26.14 -13.31 -31.60
CA GLU A 121 26.79 -14.62 -31.60
C GLU A 121 26.20 -15.56 -32.68
N LYS A 122 26.87 -15.53 -33.84
CA LYS A 122 26.85 -16.50 -34.97
C LYS A 122 25.81 -16.26 -36.07
N SER A 123 26.29 -16.41 -37.30
CA SER A 123 25.58 -16.29 -38.56
C SER A 123 25.08 -17.66 -39.02
N ASP A 124 24.00 -18.16 -38.43
CA ASP A 124 23.26 -19.35 -38.89
C ASP A 124 21.86 -18.94 -39.36
N LEU A 125 21.42 -19.49 -40.49
CA LEU A 125 20.09 -19.24 -41.09
C LEU A 125 18.91 -19.58 -40.15
N ASN A 126 19.13 -20.41 -39.11
CA ASN A 126 18.14 -20.76 -38.09
C ASN A 126 17.96 -19.68 -36.99
N LEU A 127 18.83 -18.66 -36.94
CA LEU A 127 18.78 -17.60 -35.92
C LEU A 127 17.77 -16.51 -36.25
N ASP A 128 17.53 -16.21 -37.53
CA ASP A 128 16.52 -15.21 -37.93
C ASP A 128 15.09 -15.68 -37.58
N ASP A 129 14.80 -16.97 -37.81
CA ASP A 129 13.54 -17.58 -37.36
C ASP A 129 13.42 -17.59 -35.83
N LYS A 130 14.50 -17.94 -35.10
CA LYS A 130 14.48 -17.99 -33.63
C LYS A 130 14.31 -16.59 -33.01
N ALA A 131 14.97 -15.56 -33.56
CA ALA A 131 14.82 -14.17 -33.14
C ALA A 131 13.40 -13.66 -33.42
N TYR A 132 12.87 -13.94 -34.61
CA TYR A 132 11.49 -13.61 -34.98
C TYR A 132 10.45 -14.26 -34.04
N TRP A 133 10.60 -15.55 -33.72
CA TRP A 133 9.72 -16.25 -32.78
C TRP A 133 9.80 -15.69 -31.36
N ARG A 134 10.99 -15.26 -30.91
CA ARG A 134 11.13 -14.60 -29.61
C ARG A 134 10.37 -13.26 -29.59
N ILE A 135 10.45 -12.47 -30.66
CA ILE A 135 9.75 -11.17 -30.76
C ILE A 135 8.23 -11.39 -30.75
N ILE A 136 7.73 -12.36 -31.51
CA ILE A 136 6.31 -12.76 -31.46
C ILE A 136 5.91 -13.15 -30.04
N SER A 137 6.75 -13.93 -29.35
CA SER A 137 6.48 -14.32 -27.95
C SER A 137 6.39 -13.11 -27.02
N CYS A 138 7.28 -12.12 -27.16
CA CYS A 138 7.24 -10.89 -26.37
C CYS A 138 5.98 -10.05 -26.65
N ILE A 139 5.57 -9.94 -27.91
CA ILE A 139 4.35 -9.23 -28.30
C ILE A 139 3.11 -9.94 -27.75
N ARG A 140 3.08 -11.28 -27.80
CA ARG A 140 2.00 -12.06 -27.22
C ARG A 140 1.93 -11.87 -25.71
N GLN A 141 3.07 -11.92 -25.02
CA GLN A 141 3.16 -11.66 -23.58
C GLN A 141 2.67 -10.24 -23.25
N HIS A 142 3.09 -9.22 -24.00
CA HIS A 142 2.61 -7.84 -23.82
C HIS A 142 1.10 -7.74 -23.92
N LYS A 143 0.50 -8.38 -24.93
CA LYS A 143 -0.95 -8.43 -25.10
C LYS A 143 -1.63 -9.12 -23.92
N GLU A 144 -1.12 -10.28 -23.48
CA GLU A 144 -1.68 -11.02 -22.35
C GLU A 144 -1.64 -10.20 -21.05
N ILE A 145 -0.57 -9.43 -20.83
CA ILE A 145 -0.44 -8.54 -19.67
C ILE A 145 -1.46 -7.39 -19.75
N ILE A 146 -1.62 -6.74 -20.91
CA ILE A 146 -2.64 -5.69 -21.09
C ILE A 146 -4.04 -6.26 -20.85
N ASP A 147 -4.38 -7.38 -21.48
CA ASP A 147 -5.68 -8.03 -21.30
C ASP A 147 -5.92 -8.41 -19.81
N PHE A 148 -4.86 -8.75 -19.07
CA PHE A 148 -4.95 -9.02 -17.64
C PHE A 148 -5.23 -7.75 -16.83
N VAL A 149 -4.54 -6.65 -17.12
CA VAL A 149 -4.77 -5.36 -16.46
C VAL A 149 -6.17 -4.81 -16.75
N ASP A 150 -6.66 -4.93 -17.99
CA ASP A 150 -8.01 -4.50 -18.37
C ASP A 150 -9.09 -5.30 -17.61
N ARG A 151 -8.84 -6.59 -17.37
CA ARG A 151 -9.72 -7.41 -16.51
C ARG A 151 -9.69 -6.95 -15.06
N ILE A 152 -8.53 -6.60 -14.51
CA ILE A 152 -8.41 -6.03 -13.16
C ILE A 152 -9.18 -4.72 -13.09
N GLU A 153 -8.98 -3.83 -14.07
CA GLU A 153 -9.68 -2.55 -14.16
C GLU A 153 -11.20 -2.75 -14.14
N SER A 154 -11.72 -3.64 -14.99
CA SER A 154 -13.17 -3.88 -15.06
C SER A 154 -13.75 -4.45 -13.76
N ILE A 155 -13.02 -5.30 -13.04
CA ILE A 155 -13.50 -5.90 -11.77
C ILE A 155 -13.47 -4.86 -10.65
N TYR A 156 -12.38 -4.10 -10.54
CA TYR A 156 -12.16 -3.19 -9.43
C TYR A 156 -12.71 -1.78 -9.67
N SER A 157 -13.14 -1.43 -10.89
CA SER A 157 -13.65 -0.09 -11.20
C SER A 157 -14.84 0.31 -10.31
N THR A 158 -15.81 -0.59 -10.17
CA THR A 158 -16.97 -0.37 -9.28
C THR A 158 -16.57 -0.37 -7.81
N TYR A 159 -15.65 -1.27 -7.43
CA TYR A 159 -15.14 -1.34 -6.06
C TYR A 159 -14.48 -0.03 -5.64
N PHE A 160 -13.57 0.51 -6.45
CA PHE A 160 -12.91 1.79 -6.15
C PHE A 160 -13.89 2.95 -6.10
N PHE A 161 -14.92 2.96 -6.95
CA PHE A 161 -15.96 3.98 -6.89
C PHE A 161 -16.68 3.97 -5.53
N LEU A 162 -17.11 2.78 -5.08
CA LEU A 162 -17.77 2.62 -3.78
C LEU A 162 -16.81 2.91 -2.61
N GLN A 163 -15.57 2.46 -2.70
CA GLN A 163 -14.54 2.64 -1.69
C GLN A 163 -14.16 4.13 -1.53
N LEU A 164 -14.04 4.88 -2.62
CA LEU A 164 -13.84 6.32 -2.58
C LEU A 164 -15.02 7.04 -1.91
N GLY A 165 -16.26 6.67 -2.26
CA GLY A 165 -17.46 7.23 -1.62
C GLY A 165 -17.51 6.93 -0.12
N TYR A 166 -17.18 5.69 0.27
CA TYR A 166 -17.11 5.27 1.66
C TYR A 166 -16.04 6.05 2.44
N ASN A 167 -14.84 6.18 1.87
CA ASN A 167 -13.75 6.98 2.45
C ASN A 167 -14.15 8.46 2.61
N MET A 168 -14.90 9.04 1.67
CA MET A 168 -15.40 10.41 1.77
C MET A 168 -16.39 10.60 2.94
N ILE A 169 -17.31 9.66 3.15
CA ILE A 169 -18.25 9.70 4.27
C ILE A 169 -17.49 9.57 5.60
N ASN A 170 -16.59 8.61 5.70
CA ASN A 170 -15.79 8.38 6.91
C ASN A 170 -14.90 9.58 7.27
N MET A 171 -14.22 10.18 6.29
CA MET A 171 -13.43 11.40 6.50
C MET A 171 -14.30 12.56 6.96
N SER A 172 -15.53 12.68 6.45
CA SER A 172 -16.46 13.74 6.85
C SER A 172 -16.89 13.58 8.32
N ILE A 173 -17.24 12.36 8.73
CA ILE A 173 -17.62 12.05 10.12
C ILE A 173 -16.42 12.25 11.05
N THR A 174 -15.25 11.73 10.68
CA THR A 174 -14.04 11.87 11.50
C THR A 174 -13.65 13.34 11.66
N GLY A 175 -13.80 14.15 10.60
CA GLY A 175 -13.56 15.59 10.66
C GLY A 175 -14.49 16.36 11.58
N THR A 176 -15.80 16.07 11.55
CA THR A 176 -16.74 16.72 12.48
C THR A 176 -16.47 16.29 13.92
N GLN A 177 -16.13 15.03 14.16
CA GLN A 177 -15.75 14.52 15.48
C GLN A 177 -14.49 15.20 16.02
N ILE A 178 -13.45 15.40 15.19
CA ILE A 178 -12.22 16.10 15.60
C ILE A 178 -12.54 17.52 16.10
N VAL A 179 -13.46 18.23 15.44
CA VAL A 179 -13.86 19.58 15.85
C VAL A 179 -14.68 19.55 17.14
N LEU A 180 -15.60 18.60 17.29
CA LEU A 180 -16.45 18.49 18.47
C LEU A 180 -15.67 18.13 19.74
N TYR A 181 -14.67 17.25 19.62
CA TYR A 181 -13.86 16.78 20.75
C TYR A 181 -12.49 17.46 20.84
N ALA A 182 -12.36 18.68 20.31
CA ALA A 182 -11.08 19.40 20.20
C ALA A 182 -10.45 19.80 21.55
N ASP A 183 -11.22 19.77 22.64
CA ASP A 183 -10.75 20.12 23.98
C ASP A 183 -10.40 18.90 24.83
N GLU A 184 -10.80 17.70 24.42
CA GLU A 184 -10.48 16.43 25.07
C GLU A 184 -9.24 15.79 24.44
N MET A 185 -8.08 15.93 25.07
CA MET A 185 -6.78 15.52 24.50
C MET A 185 -6.75 14.07 23.99
N PHE A 186 -7.25 13.10 24.77
CA PHE A 186 -7.19 11.69 24.41
C PHE A 186 -8.07 11.35 23.19
N GLU A 187 -9.29 11.90 23.16
CA GLU A 187 -10.22 11.68 22.06
C GLU A 187 -9.75 12.37 20.78
N PHE A 188 -9.21 13.59 20.91
CA PHE A 188 -8.60 14.30 19.80
C PHE A 188 -7.45 13.51 19.18
N ILE A 189 -6.51 13.00 19.99
CA ILE A 189 -5.38 12.19 19.48
C ILE A 189 -5.90 10.92 18.78
N ARG A 190 -6.87 10.22 19.37
CA ARG A 190 -7.45 9.00 18.79
C ARG A 190 -8.07 9.27 17.41
N LEU A 191 -8.85 10.35 17.30
CA LEU A 191 -9.51 10.74 16.06
C LEU A 191 -8.50 11.24 15.01
N MET A 192 -7.45 11.93 15.42
CA MET A 192 -6.36 12.34 14.53
C MET A 192 -5.59 11.15 13.96
N LEU A 193 -5.30 10.15 14.79
CA LEU A 193 -4.67 8.90 14.32
C LEU A 193 -5.58 8.15 13.35
N LEU A 194 -6.90 8.14 13.60
CA LEU A 194 -7.88 7.54 12.69
C LEU A 194 -7.91 8.27 11.34
N ALA A 195 -7.92 9.60 11.33
CA ALA A 195 -7.88 10.39 10.11
C ALA A 195 -6.58 10.16 9.32
N LEU A 196 -5.44 10.08 10.01
CA LEU A 196 -4.15 9.75 9.39
C LEU A 196 -4.17 8.35 8.77
N ALA A 197 -4.72 7.36 9.47
CA ALA A 197 -4.84 5.99 8.96
C ALA A 197 -5.71 5.93 7.70
N GLN A 198 -6.83 6.64 7.67
CA GLN A 198 -7.69 6.74 6.48
C GLN A 198 -6.97 7.40 5.30
N LEU A 199 -6.16 8.44 5.56
CA LEU A 199 -5.36 9.10 4.52
C LEU A 199 -4.27 8.18 3.96
N LEU A 200 -3.58 7.45 4.84
CA LEU A 200 -2.56 6.48 4.46
C LEU A 200 -3.15 5.35 3.61
N HIS A 201 -4.35 4.84 3.96
CA HIS A 201 -5.03 3.83 3.16
C HIS A 201 -5.27 4.29 1.72
N LEU A 202 -5.85 5.49 1.55
CA LEU A 202 -6.07 6.08 0.22
C LEU A 202 -4.76 6.34 -0.54
N PHE A 203 -3.72 6.79 0.18
CA PHE A 203 -2.38 6.97 -0.39
C PHE A 203 -1.82 5.65 -0.94
N PHE A 204 -1.94 4.55 -0.19
CA PHE A 204 -1.48 3.23 -0.64
C PHE A 204 -2.22 2.76 -1.90
N GLU A 205 -3.53 2.96 -1.99
CA GLU A 205 -4.30 2.63 -3.21
C GLU A 205 -3.78 3.41 -4.43
N CYS A 206 -3.58 4.71 -4.28
CA CYS A 206 -3.06 5.58 -5.35
C CYS A 206 -1.61 5.24 -5.71
N TRP A 207 -0.79 4.88 -4.73
CA TRP A 207 0.59 4.45 -4.93
C TRP A 207 0.68 3.15 -5.75
N GLN A 208 -0.18 2.18 -5.48
CA GLN A 208 -0.22 0.94 -6.29
C GLN A 208 -0.69 1.22 -7.72
N ALA A 209 -1.71 2.06 -7.89
CA ALA A 209 -2.18 2.44 -9.22
C ALA A 209 -1.10 3.20 -10.03
N GLN A 210 -0.34 4.09 -9.38
CA GLN A 210 0.77 4.80 -10.03
C GLN A 210 1.88 3.84 -10.46
N GLN A 211 2.29 2.90 -9.61
CA GLN A 211 3.33 1.92 -9.97
C GLN A 211 2.97 1.15 -11.24
N LEU A 212 1.69 0.82 -11.44
CA LEU A 212 1.24 0.13 -12.65
C LEU A 212 1.42 1.01 -13.90
N ILE A 213 1.06 2.29 -13.81
CA ILE A 213 1.25 3.27 -14.87
C ILE A 213 2.74 3.38 -15.21
N ASP A 214 3.59 3.55 -14.20
CA ASP A 214 5.03 3.71 -14.36
C ASP A 214 5.67 2.47 -15.01
N HIS A 215 5.32 1.26 -14.56
CA HIS A 215 5.83 0.02 -15.16
C HIS A 215 5.34 -0.21 -16.59
N SER A 216 4.11 0.21 -16.90
CA SER A 216 3.62 0.16 -18.29
C SER A 216 4.39 1.13 -19.20
N ALA A 217 4.76 2.31 -18.69
CA ALA A 217 5.57 3.29 -19.41
C ALA A 217 7.03 2.85 -19.61
N LEU A 218 7.60 2.11 -18.66
CA LEU A 218 8.96 1.55 -18.80
C LEU A 218 9.11 0.59 -19.99
N ILE A 219 8.04 -0.06 -20.44
CA ILE A 219 8.08 -0.90 -21.66
C ILE A 219 8.43 -0.05 -22.87
N HIS A 220 7.88 1.16 -22.98
CA HIS A 220 8.21 2.08 -24.07
C HIS A 220 9.71 2.39 -24.11
N GLU A 221 10.28 2.72 -22.95
CA GLU A 221 11.72 2.98 -22.81
C GLU A 221 12.56 1.73 -23.14
N SER A 222 12.12 0.55 -22.70
CA SER A 222 12.80 -0.73 -22.94
C SER A 222 12.83 -1.08 -24.43
N ILE A 223 11.74 -0.85 -25.16
CA ILE A 223 11.69 -1.02 -26.63
C ILE A 223 12.64 -0.02 -27.29
N CYS A 224 12.70 1.23 -26.83
CA CYS A 224 13.60 2.24 -27.39
C CYS A 224 15.09 1.91 -27.18
N LYS A 225 15.45 1.30 -26.04
CA LYS A 225 16.82 0.82 -25.76
C LYS A 225 17.18 -0.44 -26.55
N ALA A 226 16.20 -1.28 -26.85
CA ALA A 226 16.43 -2.48 -27.65
C ALA A 226 16.97 -2.10 -29.04
N ALA A 227 17.93 -2.87 -29.58
CA ALA A 227 18.44 -2.64 -30.94
C ALA A 227 17.46 -3.16 -32.02
N TRP A 228 16.17 -2.83 -31.91
CA TRP A 228 15.10 -3.25 -32.84
C TRP A 228 15.41 -2.88 -34.29
N TYR A 229 16.20 -1.83 -34.52
CA TYR A 229 16.65 -1.39 -35.85
C TYR A 229 17.62 -2.38 -36.52
N ARG A 230 18.18 -3.36 -35.79
CA ARG A 230 19.03 -4.43 -36.34
C ARG A 230 18.26 -5.70 -36.74
N THR A 231 17.02 -5.83 -36.28
CA THR A 231 16.16 -7.01 -36.54
C THR A 231 15.61 -7.06 -37.98
N SER A 232 14.98 -8.18 -38.36
CA SER A 232 14.36 -8.34 -39.69
C SER A 232 13.25 -7.32 -39.97
N VAL A 233 12.97 -7.04 -41.25
CA VAL A 233 11.93 -6.06 -41.67
C VAL A 233 10.54 -6.43 -41.14
N LYS A 234 10.24 -7.73 -41.06
CA LYS A 234 8.98 -8.24 -40.49
C LYS A 234 8.89 -7.94 -38.99
N SER A 235 9.97 -8.19 -38.24
CA SER A 235 10.10 -7.88 -36.82
C SER A 235 9.93 -6.39 -36.52
N LYS A 236 10.59 -5.51 -37.29
CA LYS A 236 10.47 -4.06 -37.14
C LYS A 236 9.03 -3.56 -37.23
N LYS A 237 8.25 -4.10 -38.18
CA LYS A 237 6.83 -3.73 -38.34
C LYS A 237 6.00 -4.13 -37.12
N LEU A 238 6.25 -5.31 -36.58
CA LEU A 238 5.57 -5.82 -35.39
C LEU A 238 5.93 -5.03 -34.12
N ILE A 239 7.21 -4.73 -33.92
CA ILE A 239 7.69 -3.89 -32.81
C ILE A 239 7.11 -2.47 -32.92
N GLY A 240 7.01 -1.91 -34.13
CA GLY A 240 6.36 -0.61 -34.34
C GLY A 240 4.90 -0.57 -33.88
N ILE A 241 4.13 -1.62 -34.13
CA ILE A 241 2.74 -1.73 -33.63
C ILE A 241 2.72 -1.80 -32.10
N MET A 242 3.62 -2.60 -31.52
CA MET A 242 3.75 -2.69 -30.06
C MET A 242 4.13 -1.34 -29.44
N LEU A 243 5.05 -0.60 -30.05
CA LEU A 243 5.47 0.72 -29.60
C LEU A 243 4.31 1.73 -29.60
N ILE A 244 3.51 1.76 -30.68
CA ILE A 244 2.31 2.61 -30.73
C ILE A 244 1.35 2.25 -29.59
N LYS A 245 1.20 0.95 -29.28
CA LYS A 245 0.33 0.51 -28.17
C LYS A 245 0.85 0.89 -26.79
N THR A 246 2.17 0.97 -26.60
CA THR A 246 2.75 1.42 -25.32
C THR A 246 2.54 2.91 -25.03
N LEU A 247 2.14 3.71 -26.03
CA LEU A 247 1.78 5.12 -25.81
C LEU A 247 0.49 5.27 -25.00
N GLU A 248 -0.38 4.25 -25.02
CA GLU A 248 -1.57 4.17 -24.20
C GLU A 248 -1.23 3.40 -22.91
N THR A 249 -0.81 4.14 -21.87
CA THR A 249 -0.45 3.55 -20.58
C THR A 249 -1.65 2.87 -19.94
N SER A 250 -1.46 1.72 -19.31
CA SER A 250 -2.52 1.03 -18.59
C SER A 250 -2.91 1.82 -17.33
N LYS A 251 -4.14 2.34 -17.30
CA LYS A 251 -4.67 3.18 -16.22
C LYS A 251 -5.81 2.48 -15.50
N LEU A 252 -5.79 2.50 -14.17
CA LEU A 252 -6.93 2.06 -13.38
C LEU A 252 -7.90 3.22 -13.17
N THR A 253 -9.18 2.97 -13.40
CA THR A 253 -10.23 3.97 -13.18
C THR A 253 -11.23 3.54 -12.12
N ALA A 254 -11.70 4.50 -11.32
CA ALA A 254 -12.85 4.35 -10.44
C ALA A 254 -14.12 4.75 -11.22
N GLY A 255 -14.99 3.78 -11.47
CA GLY A 255 -16.26 3.95 -12.17
C GLY A 255 -16.14 4.55 -13.58
N LYS A 256 -14.98 4.42 -14.25
CA LYS A 256 -14.65 5.06 -15.55
C LYS A 256 -14.66 6.59 -15.54
N LEU A 257 -14.79 7.21 -14.37
CA LEU A 257 -14.87 8.67 -14.21
C LEU A 257 -13.57 9.27 -13.69
N LEU A 258 -12.83 8.54 -12.86
CA LEU A 258 -11.64 9.03 -12.18
C LEU A 258 -10.48 8.06 -12.36
N VAL A 259 -9.36 8.53 -12.90
CA VAL A 259 -8.12 7.76 -12.92
C VAL A 259 -7.50 7.75 -11.51
N LEU A 260 -7.05 6.59 -11.05
CA LEU A 260 -6.31 6.47 -9.80
C LEU A 260 -4.84 6.77 -10.08
N CYS A 261 -4.36 7.94 -9.65
CA CYS A 261 -2.96 8.36 -9.77
C CYS A 261 -2.61 9.37 -8.67
N PHE A 262 -1.31 9.64 -8.49
CA PHE A 262 -0.88 10.66 -7.53
C PHE A 262 -1.42 12.04 -7.85
N GLU A 263 -1.61 12.39 -9.13
CA GLU A 263 -2.19 13.68 -9.51
C GLU A 263 -3.62 13.81 -9.02
N CYS A 264 -4.43 12.75 -9.09
CA CYS A 264 -5.78 12.76 -8.52
C CYS A 264 -5.77 12.79 -6.98
N PHE A 265 -4.82 12.10 -6.34
CA PHE A 265 -4.65 12.19 -4.88
C PHE A 265 -4.23 13.61 -4.45
N ALA A 266 -3.22 14.16 -5.12
CA ALA A 266 -2.70 15.51 -4.89
C ALA A 266 -3.76 16.57 -5.21
N ALA A 267 -4.54 16.45 -6.29
CA ALA A 267 -5.63 17.36 -6.59
C ALA A 267 -6.73 17.32 -5.52
N LYS A 268 -7.04 16.13 -4.99
CA LYS A 268 -7.96 15.98 -3.84
C LYS A 268 -7.40 16.60 -2.55
N MET A 269 -6.08 16.59 -2.37
CA MET A 269 -5.38 17.12 -1.19
C MET A 269 -5.01 18.62 -1.28
N LEU A 270 -4.66 19.13 -2.46
CA LEU A 270 -4.10 20.48 -2.66
C LEU A 270 -5.10 21.44 -3.32
N GLY A 271 -6.21 20.94 -3.89
CA GLY A 271 -7.33 21.77 -4.31
C GLY A 271 -7.02 22.73 -5.45
N ASP A 272 -6.37 22.26 -6.52
CA ASP A 272 -6.17 23.09 -7.71
C ASP A 272 -7.47 23.26 -8.54
N ARG A 273 -7.61 24.40 -9.24
CA ARG A 273 -8.85 24.88 -9.91
C ARG A 273 -9.07 24.33 -11.33
N THR A 274 -8.36 23.29 -11.75
CA THR A 274 -8.27 22.94 -13.18
C THR A 274 -9.23 21.84 -13.65
N THR A 275 -10.06 21.26 -12.80
CA THR A 275 -11.06 20.27 -13.23
C THR A 275 -12.48 20.68 -12.84
N SER A 276 -13.25 21.07 -13.85
CA SER A 276 -14.68 21.30 -13.82
C SER A 276 -15.43 20.00 -13.55
N GLN A 277 -15.54 19.59 -12.29
CA GLN A 277 -16.55 18.61 -11.87
C GLN A 277 -16.92 18.84 -10.40
N GLU A 278 -18.20 19.12 -10.17
CA GLU A 278 -18.80 19.60 -8.91
C GLU A 278 -18.91 18.53 -7.79
N SER A 279 -18.26 17.37 -7.93
CA SER A 279 -18.36 16.26 -6.97
C SER A 279 -17.28 16.25 -5.86
N ILE A 280 -16.49 17.33 -5.70
CA ILE A 280 -15.29 17.38 -4.83
C ILE A 280 -15.48 18.29 -3.60
N VAL A 281 -16.57 18.10 -2.84
CA VAL A 281 -16.93 18.95 -1.70
C VAL A 281 -16.32 18.51 -0.34
N PRO A 282 -16.23 17.21 0.02
CA PRO A 282 -15.84 16.82 1.39
C PRO A 282 -14.36 17.03 1.75
N CYS A 283 -13.43 16.67 0.86
CA CYS A 283 -11.98 16.81 1.14
C CYS A 283 -11.54 18.29 1.23
N LYS A 284 -12.14 19.16 0.40
CA LYS A 284 -11.94 20.62 0.44
C LYS A 284 -12.48 21.24 1.74
N LEU A 285 -13.64 20.77 2.21
CA LEU A 285 -14.24 21.25 3.46
C LEU A 285 -13.41 20.78 4.68
N PHE A 286 -12.93 19.54 4.66
CA PHE A 286 -12.09 18.97 5.71
C PHE A 286 -10.77 19.74 5.87
N LEU A 287 -9.96 19.86 4.82
CA LEU A 287 -8.65 20.53 4.93
C LEU A 287 -8.77 22.02 5.25
N ARG A 288 -9.76 22.73 4.71
CA ARG A 288 -10.03 24.13 5.07
C ARG A 288 -10.52 24.28 6.51
N ALA A 289 -11.39 23.40 6.99
CA ALA A 289 -11.90 23.46 8.36
C ALA A 289 -10.78 23.19 9.37
N THR A 290 -9.96 22.15 9.16
CA THR A 290 -8.85 21.80 10.06
C THR A 290 -7.76 22.88 10.05
N PHE A 291 -7.36 23.37 8.86
CA PHE A 291 -6.35 24.43 8.76
C PHE A 291 -6.83 25.76 9.35
N CYS A 292 -8.06 26.19 9.04
CA CYS A 292 -8.62 27.43 9.56
C CYS A 292 -8.84 27.37 11.08
N PHE A 293 -9.23 26.20 11.62
CA PHE A 293 -9.35 26.00 13.07
C PHE A 293 -7.99 25.98 13.79
N CYS A 294 -6.98 25.30 13.25
CA CYS A 294 -5.61 25.32 13.80
C CYS A 294 -5.02 26.74 13.82
N VAL A 295 -5.21 27.52 12.75
CA VAL A 295 -4.78 28.93 12.70
C VAL A 295 -5.56 29.80 13.69
N LYS A 296 -6.87 29.57 13.85
CA LYS A 296 -7.71 30.34 14.77
C LYS A 296 -7.42 30.02 16.24
N LYS A 297 -7.11 28.76 16.60
CA LYS A 297 -6.70 28.36 17.96
C LYS A 297 -5.26 28.84 18.26
N GLY A 298 -4.36 28.84 17.27
CA GLY A 298 -3.02 29.43 17.38
C GLY A 298 -3.04 30.94 17.65
N ASN A 299 -3.90 31.69 16.95
CA ASN A 299 -4.09 33.12 17.20
C ASN A 299 -4.87 33.40 18.50
N GLY A 300 -5.81 32.53 18.88
CA GLY A 300 -6.53 32.62 20.16
C GLY A 300 -5.63 32.40 21.37
N ALA A 301 -4.69 31.45 21.30
CA ALA A 301 -3.69 31.22 22.34
C ALA A 301 -2.67 32.38 22.45
N TYR A 302 -2.29 33.00 21.32
CA TYR A 302 -1.40 34.17 21.30
C TYR A 302 -2.06 35.43 21.90
N HIS A 303 -3.37 35.62 21.67
CA HIS A 303 -4.12 36.73 22.27
C HIS A 303 -4.47 36.49 23.75
N SER A 304 -4.75 35.25 24.17
CA SER A 304 -4.98 34.91 25.58
C SER A 304 -3.70 35.05 26.42
N SER A 305 -2.54 34.67 25.86
CA SER A 305 -1.22 34.88 26.50
C SER A 305 -0.86 36.37 26.68
N LYS A 306 -1.26 37.26 25.76
CA LYS A 306 -1.07 38.71 25.90
C LYS A 306 -2.12 39.36 26.83
N GLY A 307 -3.33 38.82 26.91
CA GLY A 307 -4.36 39.26 27.85
C GLY A 307 -3.98 38.97 29.30
N ALA A 308 -3.51 37.75 29.57
CA ALA A 308 -3.08 37.33 30.91
C ALA A 308 -1.84 38.10 31.42
N SER A 309 -0.88 38.41 30.55
CA SER A 309 0.28 39.24 30.93
C SER A 309 -0.07 40.71 31.16
N SER A 310 -1.23 41.18 30.70
CA SER A 310 -1.68 42.57 30.90
C SER A 310 -2.51 42.75 32.17
N GLU A 311 -3.21 41.69 32.63
CA GLU A 311 -3.99 41.71 33.88
C GLU A 311 -3.15 41.44 35.13
N GLU A 312 -2.04 40.68 35.04
CA GLU A 312 -1.11 40.51 36.17
C GLU A 312 -0.33 41.81 36.52
N ASP A 313 -0.07 42.68 35.55
CA ASP A 313 0.60 43.97 35.79
C ASP A 313 -0.33 45.03 36.42
N TYR A 314 -1.65 44.91 36.28
CA TYR A 314 -2.62 45.83 36.92
C TYR A 314 -3.02 45.41 38.34
N ALA A 315 -2.91 44.12 38.68
CA ALA A 315 -3.28 43.61 40.01
C ALA A 315 -2.20 43.81 41.08
N SER A 316 -0.99 44.25 40.71
CA SER A 316 0.14 44.45 41.64
C SER A 316 0.24 45.86 42.26
N HIS A 317 -0.64 46.80 41.89
CA HIS A 317 -0.56 48.21 42.34
C HIS A 317 -1.65 48.72 43.29
N THR A 318 -2.53 47.88 43.82
CA THR A 318 -3.58 48.30 44.78
C THR A 318 -3.52 47.55 46.11
N GLY A 319 -2.38 47.68 46.80
CA GLY A 319 -2.18 47.27 48.20
C GLY A 319 -1.96 48.48 49.13
N SER A 320 -3.05 48.86 49.80
CA SER A 320 -3.17 49.64 51.06
C SER A 320 -1.91 50.16 51.80
N GLN A 321 -1.88 51.47 52.08
CA GLN A 321 -1.27 52.07 53.28
C GLN A 321 -2.26 53.04 53.97
N PRO A 322 -2.35 53.05 55.32
CA PRO A 322 -3.15 54.02 56.06
C PRO A 322 -2.32 55.25 56.46
N ARG A 323 -2.93 56.45 56.49
CA ARG A 323 -2.36 57.63 57.16
C ARG A 323 -3.43 58.40 57.93
N GLU A 324 -3.19 58.53 59.23
CA GLU A 324 -3.91 59.39 60.16
C GLU A 324 -3.53 60.88 59.99
N ARG A 325 -4.55 61.75 60.11
CA ARG A 325 -4.63 63.07 60.80
C ARG A 325 -3.69 64.23 60.38
N PRO A 326 -4.00 65.51 60.72
CA PRO A 326 -4.78 66.04 61.87
C PRO A 326 -6.28 66.23 61.66
#